data_AF-A0A9W7Y9W6-F1
#
_entry.id   AF-A0A9W7Y9W6-F1
#
_cell.length_a   1.000
_cell.length_b   1.000
_cell.length_c   1.000
_cell.angle_alpha   90.00
_cell.angle_beta   90.00
_cell.angle_gamma   90.00
#
_symmetry.space_group_name_H-M   'P 1'
#
loop_
_entity.id
_entity.type
_entity.pdbx_description
1 polymer ?
#
loop_
_entity_poly.entity_id
_entity_poly.type
_entity_poly.pdbx_seq_one_letter_code
_entity_poly.pdbx_strand_id
1 'polypeptide(L)'
;HLDRAGGFFYERWGDAPVHSLGVAMFLGKREVHWFDDIGYYHGPLWNCPKGAANKKCWCPAEDSIETKNTRWSCTLDFVALSDPLLDS
;
A
#
# COMPACT_ATOMS: atom_id res chain seq x y z
N HIS A 1 16.68 13.94 -10.36
CA HIS A 1 15.95 14.14 -11.64
C HIS A 1 14.65 14.89 -11.39
N LEU A 2 13.72 14.34 -10.60
CA LEU A 2 12.41 14.95 -10.32
C LEU A 2 12.48 16.37 -9.73
N ASP A 3 13.42 16.64 -8.83
CA ASP A 3 13.65 17.98 -8.26
C ASP A 3 13.91 19.05 -9.34
N ARG A 4 14.82 18.76 -10.28
CA ARG A 4 15.12 19.66 -11.41
C ARG A 4 13.95 19.81 -12.38
N ALA A 5 13.05 18.83 -12.46
CA ALA A 5 11.85 18.93 -13.29
C ALA A 5 10.80 19.88 -12.69
N GLY A 6 10.93 20.20 -11.39
CA GLY A 6 10.11 21.23 -10.74
C GLY A 6 8.69 20.80 -10.35
N GLY A 7 8.28 19.55 -10.60
CA GLY A 7 6.93 19.07 -10.31
C GLY A 7 6.54 19.05 -8.82
N PHE A 8 7.51 19.19 -7.91
CA PHE A 8 7.21 19.43 -6.49
C PHE A 8 6.64 20.83 -6.20
N PHE A 9 6.97 21.83 -7.03
CA PHE A 9 6.56 23.23 -6.85
C PHE A 9 5.58 23.71 -7.91
N TYR A 10 5.76 23.28 -9.15
CA TYR A 10 4.92 23.67 -10.29
C TYR A 10 3.74 22.71 -10.49
N GLU A 11 3.81 21.52 -9.89
CA GLU A 11 2.69 20.59 -9.75
C GLU A 11 2.47 20.26 -8.26
N ARG A 12 1.98 19.06 -7.96
CA ARG A 12 1.76 18.57 -6.59
C ARG A 12 2.22 17.12 -6.44
N TRP A 13 3.45 16.85 -6.86
CA TRP A 13 4.07 15.53 -6.66
C TRP A 13 4.25 15.29 -5.16
N GLY A 14 3.42 14.44 -4.59
CA GLY A 14 3.58 13.98 -3.20
C GLY A 14 4.75 12.99 -3.08
N ASP A 15 5.28 12.85 -1.87
CA ASP A 15 6.29 11.83 -1.57
C ASP A 15 5.74 10.41 -1.77
N ALA A 16 4.48 10.15 -1.38
CA ALA A 16 3.84 8.85 -1.49
C ALA A 16 3.86 8.27 -2.94
N PRO A 17 3.39 8.97 -3.99
CA PRO A 17 3.51 8.47 -5.37
C PRO A 17 4.96 8.39 -5.86
N VAL A 18 5.84 9.29 -5.44
CA VAL A 18 7.27 9.26 -5.82
C VAL A 18 8.00 8.05 -5.24
N HIS A 19 7.82 7.77 -3.95
CA HIS A 19 8.36 6.59 -3.28
C HIS A 19 7.78 5.30 -3.87
N SER A 20 6.47 5.26 -4.10
CA SER A 20 5.81 4.09 -4.71
C SER A 20 6.37 3.78 -6.09
N LEU A 21 6.59 4.80 -6.93
CA LEU A 21 7.21 4.62 -8.24
C LEU A 21 8.66 4.14 -8.13
N GLY A 22 9.46 4.74 -7.23
CA GLY A 22 10.84 4.30 -6.98
C GLY A 22 10.92 2.84 -6.55
N VAL A 23 10.07 2.43 -5.60
CA VAL A 23 9.97 1.03 -5.14
C VAL A 23 9.57 0.11 -6.29
N ALA A 24 8.52 0.45 -7.04
CA ALA A 24 8.03 -0.38 -8.16
C ALA A 24 9.02 -0.51 -9.32
N MET A 25 9.90 0.48 -9.52
CA MET A 25 10.90 0.47 -10.60
C MET A 25 12.21 -0.25 -10.21
N PHE A 26 12.59 -0.22 -8.93
CA PHE A 26 13.92 -0.65 -8.50
C PHE A 26 13.94 -1.91 -7.64
N LEU A 27 12.81 -2.34 -7.08
CA LEU A 27 12.71 -3.52 -6.23
C LEU A 27 11.81 -4.58 -6.86
N GLY A 28 12.14 -5.85 -6.62
CA GLY A 28 11.26 -6.98 -6.89
C GLY A 28 10.09 -7.04 -5.91
N LYS A 29 8.99 -7.68 -6.33
CA LYS A 29 7.77 -7.82 -5.52
C LYS A 29 8.04 -8.38 -4.10
N ARG A 30 8.98 -9.31 -3.96
CA ARG A 30 9.35 -9.96 -2.67
C ARG A 30 10.12 -9.07 -1.71
N GLU A 31 10.73 -7.99 -2.21
CA GLU A 31 11.45 -7.03 -1.37
C GLU A 31 10.50 -6.02 -0.74
N VAL A 32 9.21 -6.05 -1.10
CA VAL A 32 8.17 -5.17 -0.59
C VAL A 32 7.17 -5.99 0.22
N HIS A 33 7.05 -5.67 1.51
CA HIS A 33 6.16 -6.37 2.43
C HIS A 33 4.92 -5.53 2.75
N TRP A 34 3.73 -6.12 2.62
CA TRP A 34 2.51 -5.55 3.18
C TRP A 34 2.28 -6.17 4.55
N PHE A 35 2.32 -5.33 5.59
CA PHE A 35 2.02 -5.70 6.97
C PHE A 35 0.49 -5.82 7.16
N ASP A 36 -0.07 -6.96 6.76
CA ASP A 36 -1.50 -7.25 6.89
C ASP A 36 -1.94 -7.53 8.34
N ASP A 37 -0.98 -7.71 9.25
CA ASP A 37 -1.17 -8.03 10.67
C ASP A 37 -1.06 -6.82 11.61
N ILE A 38 -0.73 -5.63 11.10
CA ILE A 38 -0.62 -4.40 11.88
C ILE A 38 -1.88 -3.53 11.74
N GLY A 39 -2.60 -3.30 12.85
CA GLY A 39 -3.68 -2.31 12.91
C GLY A 39 -3.15 -0.88 12.78
N TYR A 40 -3.60 -0.12 11.78
CA TYR A 40 -3.16 1.25 11.54
C TYR A 40 -4.30 2.16 11.07
N TYR A 41 -4.25 3.43 11.48
CA TYR A 41 -5.21 4.46 11.08
C TYR A 41 -4.51 5.74 10.67
N HIS A 42 -4.86 6.21 9.48
CA HIS A 42 -4.60 7.58 9.04
C HIS A 42 -5.84 8.08 8.33
N GLY A 43 -6.56 9.02 8.95
CA GLY A 43 -7.89 9.43 8.51
C GLY A 43 -7.95 9.81 7.02
N PRO A 44 -8.91 9.27 6.24
CA PRO A 44 -10.07 8.45 6.66
C PRO A 44 -9.85 6.91 6.59
N LEU A 45 -8.61 6.42 6.51
CA LEU A 45 -8.29 5.07 6.08
C LEU A 45 -7.79 4.19 7.22
N TRP A 46 -8.27 2.94 7.26
CA TRP A 46 -7.84 1.91 8.19
C TRP A 46 -7.12 0.79 7.44
N ASN A 47 -6.09 0.21 8.08
CA ASN A 47 -5.63 -1.15 7.85
C ASN A 47 -6.00 -1.94 9.10
N CYS A 48 -6.95 -2.87 8.99
CA CYS A 48 -7.42 -3.70 10.10
C CYS A 48 -7.12 -5.17 9.78
N PRO A 49 -6.26 -5.82 10.59
CA PRO A 49 -5.91 -7.22 10.39
C PRO A 49 -7.13 -8.12 10.36
N LYS A 50 -7.00 -9.29 9.72
CA LYS A 50 -8.08 -10.29 9.62
C LYS A 50 -7.77 -11.53 10.47
N GLY A 51 -8.82 -12.30 10.78
CA GLY A 51 -8.67 -13.58 11.47
C GLY A 51 -8.06 -13.47 12.87
N ALA A 52 -7.07 -14.32 13.17
CA ALA A 52 -6.47 -14.40 14.51
C ALA A 52 -5.72 -13.13 14.92
N ALA A 53 -5.12 -12.40 13.96
CA ALA A 53 -4.39 -11.16 14.24
C ALA A 53 -5.33 -10.05 14.76
N ASN A 54 -6.56 -10.00 14.25
CA ASN A 54 -7.55 -9.00 14.67
C ASN A 54 -7.96 -9.15 16.14
N LYS A 55 -7.80 -10.33 16.76
CA LYS A 55 -8.13 -10.55 18.19
C LYS A 55 -7.35 -9.65 19.16
N LYS A 56 -6.27 -9.00 18.69
CA LYS A 56 -5.46 -8.04 19.44
C LYS A 56 -5.65 -6.60 18.97
N CYS A 57 -6.58 -6.34 18.06
CA CYS A 57 -6.83 -5.04 17.46
C CYS A 57 -8.13 -4.42 17.99
N TRP A 58 -8.19 -3.09 17.97
CA TRP A 58 -9.40 -2.34 18.35
C TRP A 58 -10.38 -2.15 17.18
N CYS A 59 -9.89 -2.10 15.95
CA CYS A 59 -10.70 -1.77 14.79
C CYS A 59 -11.43 -2.99 14.19
N PRO A 60 -12.65 -2.80 13.66
CA PRO A 60 -13.38 -3.86 12.93
C PRO A 60 -12.62 -4.28 11.68
N ALA A 61 -12.54 -5.58 11.40
CA ALA A 61 -11.80 -6.10 10.24
C ALA A 61 -12.41 -5.62 8.90
N GLU A 62 -13.73 -5.46 8.87
CA GLU A 62 -14.51 -4.93 7.74
C GLU A 62 -14.23 -3.46 7.42
N ASP A 63 -13.66 -2.71 8.39
CA ASP A 63 -13.32 -1.31 8.18
C ASP A 63 -11.99 -1.12 7.44
N SER A 64 -11.20 -2.19 7.28
CA SER A 64 -9.95 -2.15 6.52
C SER A 64 -10.19 -1.71 5.07
N ILE A 65 -9.33 -0.83 4.56
CA ILE A 65 -9.53 -0.10 3.30
C ILE A 65 -9.69 -1.01 2.09
N GLU A 66 -8.97 -2.13 2.05
CA GLU A 66 -9.03 -3.10 0.96
C GLU A 66 -10.37 -3.84 0.91
N THR A 67 -11.14 -3.83 2.00
CA THR A 67 -12.50 -4.40 2.07
C THR A 67 -13.56 -3.30 1.94
N LYS A 68 -13.42 -2.22 2.72
CA LYS A 68 -14.42 -1.15 2.82
C LYS A 68 -14.56 -0.35 1.53
N ASN A 69 -13.47 -0.17 0.78
CA ASN A 69 -13.50 0.62 -0.43
C ASN A 69 -12.53 0.12 -1.51
N THR A 70 -12.88 -1.01 -2.12
CA THR A 70 -12.08 -1.69 -3.15
C THR A 70 -11.76 -0.82 -4.37
N ARG A 71 -12.59 0.18 -4.70
CA ARG A 71 -12.32 1.10 -5.82
C ARG A 71 -11.22 2.11 -5.52
N TRP A 72 -10.99 2.45 -4.26
CA TRP A 72 -10.04 3.48 -3.85
C TRP A 72 -8.80 2.91 -3.16
N SER A 73 -8.79 1.62 -2.87
CA SER A 73 -7.62 0.88 -2.41
C SER A 73 -6.90 0.22 -3.58
N CYS A 74 -5.57 0.19 -3.54
CA CYS A 74 -4.75 -0.63 -4.45
C CYS A 74 -4.13 -1.84 -3.73
N THR A 75 -4.54 -2.12 -2.48
CA THR A 75 -3.96 -3.23 -1.70
C THR A 75 -4.20 -4.59 -2.37
N LEU A 76 -5.41 -4.83 -2.91
CA LEU A 76 -5.71 -6.08 -3.60
C LEU A 76 -4.96 -6.20 -4.93
N ASP A 77 -4.77 -5.09 -5.65
CA ASP A 77 -3.95 -5.07 -6.86
C ASP A 77 -2.51 -5.46 -6.52
N PHE A 78 -1.94 -4.87 -5.46
CA PHE A 78 -0.62 -5.23 -4.97
C PHE A 78 -0.51 -6.72 -4.63
N VAL A 79 -1.49 -7.29 -3.91
CA VAL A 79 -1.51 -8.71 -3.54
C VAL A 79 -1.61 -9.62 -4.77
N ALA A 80 -2.33 -9.20 -5.81
CA ALA A 80 -2.52 -9.97 -7.03
C ALA A 80 -1.33 -9.91 -8.02
N LEU A 81 -0.32 -9.07 -7.77
CA LEU A 81 0.88 -9.02 -8.60
C LEU A 81 1.62 -10.36 -8.55
N SER A 82 1.76 -11.00 -9.72
CA SER A 82 2.64 -12.15 -9.93
C SER A 82 4.08 -11.78 -9.67
N ASP A 83 4.87 -12.73 -9.17
CA ASP A 83 6.32 -12.59 -9.11
C ASP A 83 6.95 -13.37 -10.26
N PRO A 84 7.47 -12.69 -11.29
CA PRO A 84 8.04 -13.35 -12.47
C PRO A 84 9.16 -14.34 -12.16
N LEU A 85 9.79 -14.24 -10.98
CA LEU A 85 10.87 -15.14 -10.55
C LEU A 85 10.37 -16.40 -9.82
N LEU A 86 9.09 -16.50 -9.48
CA LEU A 86 8.46 -17.66 -8.85
C LEU A 86 7.46 -18.37 -9.76
N ASP A 87 6.83 -17.64 -10.67
CA ASP A 87 5.81 -18.16 -11.59
C ASP A 87 6.42 -18.72 -12.90
N SER A 88 7.74 -18.96 -12.92
CA SER A 88 8.51 -19.55 -14.03
C SER A 88 8.81 -21.02 -13.84
#